data_AF-A0A0K2GIH7-F1
#
_entry.id   AF-A0A0K2GIH7-F1
#
_cell.length_a   1.000
_cell.length_b   1.000
_cell.length_c   1.000
_cell.angle_alpha   90.00
_cell.angle_beta   90.00
_cell.angle_gamma   90.00
#
_symmetry.space_group_name_H-M   'P 1'
#
loop_
_entity.id
_entity.type
_entity.pdbx_description
1 polymer ?
#
loop_
_entity_poly.entity_id
_entity_poly.type
_entity_poly.pdbx_seq_one_letter_code
_entity_poly.pdbx_strand_id
1 'polypeptide(L)' 'MDQSFSAIVVYTGDAIPRAARQALAIEPMTCASDAFNHPEWGLTRLQPDETFTGLYAIRLRKD' A
#
# COMPACT_ATOMS: atom_id res chain seq x y z
N MET A 1 -3.74 8.80 4.34
CA MET A 1 -2.49 8.21 4.85
C MET A 1 -1.53 9.34 5.15
N ASP A 2 -0.58 9.15 6.05
CA ASP A 2 0.52 10.09 6.24
C ASP A 2 1.57 9.96 5.13
N GLN A 3 2.67 10.70 5.25
CA GLN A 3 3.75 10.75 4.25
C GLN A 3 4.65 9.51 4.28
N SER A 4 4.38 8.53 5.15
CA SER A 4 5.18 7.32 5.28
C SER A 4 4.96 6.31 4.15
N PHE A 5 3.95 6.54 3.30
CA PHE A 5 3.61 5.68 2.15
C PHE A 5 3.88 6.42 0.84
N SER A 6 4.77 5.87 0.01
CA SER A 6 5.18 6.47 -1.27
C SER A 6 4.44 5.86 -2.47
N ALA A 7 3.80 4.70 -2.27
CA ALA A 7 3.07 3.98 -3.29
C ALA A 7 1.71 3.49 -2.77
N ILE A 8 0.79 3.21 -3.69
CA ILE A 8 -0.48 2.54 -3.41
C ILE A 8 -0.64 1.41 -4.42
N VAL A 9 -0.95 0.21 -3.93
CA VAL A 9 -1.46 -0.87 -4.78
C VAL A 9 -2.98 -0.81 -4.77
N VAL A 10 -3.57 -0.81 -5.97
CA VAL A 10 -5.02 -0.79 -6.17
C VAL A 10 -5.41 -2.04 -6.93
N TYR A 11 -6.36 -2.80 -6.39
CA TYR A 11 -6.82 -4.03 -7.02
C TYR A 11 -8.35 -4.08 -7.09
N THR A 12 -8.85 -4.25 -8.31
CA THR A 12 -10.27 -4.29 -8.67
C THR A 12 -10.89 -5.69 -8.56
N GLY A 13 -10.23 -6.67 -7.96
CA GLY A 13 -10.83 -7.99 -7.76
C GLY A 13 -10.99 -8.83 -9.03
N ASP A 14 -10.36 -8.46 -10.15
CA ASP A 14 -10.57 -9.07 -11.48
C ASP A 14 -10.47 -10.59 -11.52
N ALA A 15 -9.55 -11.16 -10.73
CA ALA A 15 -9.28 -12.59 -10.73
C ALA A 15 -10.14 -13.37 -9.71
N ILE A 16 -11.07 -12.73 -8.99
CA ILE A 16 -11.91 -13.40 -7.98
C ILE A 16 -13.11 -14.06 -8.68
N PRO A 17 -13.20 -15.40 -8.74
CA PRO A 17 -14.30 -16.07 -9.42
C PRO A 17 -15.65 -15.70 -8.81
N ARG A 18 -16.64 -15.40 -9.66
CA ARG A 18 -18.01 -15.03 -9.27
C ARG A 18 -18.13 -13.74 -8.44
N ALA A 19 -17.05 -12.99 -8.24
CA ALA A 19 -17.07 -11.71 -7.55
C ALA A 19 -16.12 -10.67 -8.16
N ALA A 20 -15.76 -10.83 -9.44
CA ALA A 20 -14.89 -9.90 -10.15
C ALA A 20 -15.46 -8.48 -10.13
N ARG A 21 -14.62 -7.49 -9.80
CA ARG A 21 -14.96 -6.05 -9.82
C ARG A 21 -16.12 -5.63 -8.91
N GLN A 22 -16.42 -6.42 -7.89
CA GLN A 22 -17.45 -6.06 -6.89
C GLN A 22 -16.89 -5.25 -5.71
N ALA A 23 -15.58 -5.22 -5.54
CA ALA A 23 -14.89 -4.50 -4.48
C ALA A 23 -13.56 -3.94 -4.98
N LEU A 24 -13.01 -3.00 -4.21
CA LEU A 24 -11.70 -2.40 -4.44
C LEU A 24 -10.83 -2.58 -3.20
N ALA A 25 -9.64 -3.14 -3.37
CA ALA A 25 -8.59 -3.08 -2.36
C ALA A 25 -7.72 -1.84 -2.58
N ILE A 26 -7.38 -1.16 -1.49
CA ILE A 26 -6.46 -0.02 -1.46
C ILE A 26 -5.40 -0.34 -0.40
N GLU A 27 -4.16 -0.46 -0.84
CA GLU A 27 -3.04 -0.87 -0.01
C GLU A 27 -1.95 0.21 -0.05
N PRO A 28 -1.88 1.10 0.96
CA PRO A 28 -0.75 2.02 1.11
C PRO A 28 0.54 1.24 1.39
N MET A 29 1.57 1.50 0.59
CA MET A 29 2.85 0.81 0.65
C MET A 29 3.99 1.83 0.84
N THR A 30 5.02 1.43 1.57
CA THR A 30 6.22 2.26 1.78
C THR A 30 7.11 2.32 0.53
N CYS A 31 6.93 1.38 -0.40
CA CYS A 31 7.65 1.26 -1.66
C CYS A 31 6.75 0.65 -2.75
N ALA A 32 7.18 0.71 -4.02
CA ALA A 32 6.46 0.03 -5.09
C ALA A 32 6.64 -1.50 -5.03
N SER A 33 5.72 -2.24 -5.66
CA SER A 33 5.87 -3.68 -5.83
C SER A 33 7.17 -4.01 -6.55
N ASP A 34 7.86 -5.08 -6.16
CA ASP A 34 9.15 -5.51 -6.72
C ASP A 34 10.38 -4.63 -6.40
N ALA A 35 10.29 -3.73 -5.41
CA ALA A 35 11.40 -2.84 -5.02
C ALA A 35 12.68 -3.54 -4.53
N PHE A 36 12.65 -4.85 -4.23
CA PHE A 36 13.89 -5.61 -3.98
C PHE A 36 14.75 -5.76 -5.24
N ASN A 37 14.12 -5.85 -6.41
CA ASN A 37 14.81 -5.94 -7.70
C ASN A 37 15.08 -4.55 -8.32
N HIS A 38 14.38 -3.52 -7.82
CA HIS A 38 14.46 -2.13 -8.29
C HIS A 38 14.73 -1.18 -7.10
N PRO A 39 16.00 -1.00 -6.70
CA PRO A 39 16.36 -0.20 -5.52
C PRO A 39 15.83 1.24 -5.55
N GLU A 40 15.63 1.81 -6.74
CA GLU A 40 15.08 3.15 -6.94
C GLU A 40 13.57 3.25 -6.65
N TRP A 41 12.89 2.13 -6.42
CA TRP A 41 11.44 2.08 -6.13
C TRP A 41 11.08 2.23 -4.64
N GLY A 42 12.03 2.73 -3.84
CA GLY A 42 11.76 3.28 -2.52
C GLY A 42 11.76 2.27 -1.38
N LEU A 43 12.40 1.11 -1.53
CA LEU A 43 12.53 0.12 -0.46
C LEU A 43 13.08 0.78 0.80
N THR A 44 12.26 0.84 1.86
CA THR A 44 12.68 1.39 3.15
C THR A 44 13.53 0.37 3.87
N ARG A 45 14.81 0.68 4.09
CA ARG A 45 15.72 -0.17 4.86
C ARG A 45 15.76 0.31 6.32
N LEU A 46 15.48 -0.60 7.24
CA LEU A 46 15.70 -0.39 8.67
C LEU A 46 17.03 -1.01 9.09
N GLN A 47 17.84 -0.25 9.80
CA GLN A 47 19.00 -0.74 10.53
C GLN A 47 18.55 -1.48 11.80
N PRO A 48 19.45 -2.26 12.44
CA PRO A 48 19.16 -2.81 13.77
C PRO A 48 18.66 -1.73 14.72
N ASP A 49 17.64 -2.08 15.51
CA ASP A 49 16.97 -1.22 16.50
C ASP A 49 16.17 -0.03 15.93
N GLU A 50 16.16 0.19 14.61
CA GLU A 50 15.28 1.20 14.00
C GLU A 50 13.83 0.71 13.96
N THR A 51 12.92 1.66 14.19
CA THR A 51 11.47 1.43 14.12
C THR A 51 10.88 2.31 13.03
N PHE A 52 9.97 1.72 12.24
CA PHE A 52 9.14 2.45 11.30
C PHE A 52 7.69 2.49 11.78
N THR A 53 7.03 3.64 11.56
CA THR A 53 5.60 3.79 11.81
C THR A 53 4.96 4.54 10.64
N GLY A 54 3.71 4.19 10.34
CA GLY A 54 2.89 4.87 9.35
C GLY A 54 1.43 4.71 9.71
N LEU A 55 0.64 5.72 9.40
CA LEU A 55 -0.79 5.78 9.70
C LEU A 55 -1.61 5.87 8.41
N TYR A 56 -2.45 4.87 8.22
CA TYR A 56 -3.55 4.91 7.26
C TYR A 56 -4.88 4.85 8.01
N ALA A 57 -5.81 5.72 7.63
CA ALA A 57 -7.14 5.77 8.20
C ALA A 57 -8.17 5.92 7.08
N ILE A 58 -9.26 5.17 7.21
CA ILE A 58 -10.45 5.30 6.37
C ILE A 58 -11.49 6.04 7.20
N ARG A 59 -12.03 7.13 6.65
CA ARG A 59 -13.11 7.88 7.28
C ARG A 59 -14.28 7.93 6.32
N LEU A 60 -15.43 7.42 6.76
CA LEU A 60 -16.68 7.65 6.07
C LEU A 60 -17.06 9.12 6.26
N ARG A 61 -17.10 9.89 5.18
CA ARG A 61 -17.72 11.21 5.21
C ARG A 61 -19.21 11.01 4.92
N LYS A 62 -20.05 11.34 5.89
CA LYS A 62 -21.49 11.52 5.67
C LYS A 62 -21.66 13.03 5.47
N ASP A 63 -22.24 13.41 4.34
CA ASP A 63 -22.69 14.78 4.12
C ASP A 63 -23.86 15.11 5.07
#